data_AF-A0A929VWY1-F1
#
_entry.id   AF-A0A929VWY1-F1
#
_cell.length_a   1.000
_cell.length_b   1.000
_cell.length_c   1.000
_cell.angle_alpha   90.00
_cell.angle_beta   90.00
_cell.angle_gamma   90.00
#
_symmetry.space_group_name_H-M   'P 1'
#
loop_
_entity.id
_entity.type
_entity.pdbx_description
1 polymer ?
#
loop_
_entity_poly.entity_id
_entity_poly.type
_entity_poly.pdbx_seq_one_letter_code
_entity_poly.pdbx_strand_id
1 'polypeptide(L)'
;MKLKSLFLLLLLFPLLSASCHDYSNQLIPISREEYEAAFKQCSTYNFIPDTMAVDSAVRYRLQRLLAATYGKDSDWVRYVWAGRNDGGCQYEMVFAGPTGELHNMVVDSAFHVVRADSSSRGSLPLEYHAYSRKGLYAGEWWCEEAGNPPLDIRFWKAEDGRFRCFAELRDSTLCFPHAWNFHGIDDIRQLMFWGDDNTLYLKCHRLIVPKDKKITNKGWWKHSKEPLYYKVRVEEQNDFKEWNKR
;
A
#
# COMPACT_ATOMS: atom_id res chain seq x y z
N MET A 1 -35.43 47.16 18.90
CA MET A 1 -34.54 46.42 17.97
C MET A 1 -33.19 46.21 18.65
N LYS A 2 -32.84 44.98 19.07
CA LYS A 2 -31.45 44.53 19.40
C LYS A 2 -31.37 43.13 20.06
N LEU A 3 -32.48 42.51 20.47
CA LEU A 3 -32.43 41.16 21.08
C LEU A 3 -32.54 39.99 20.08
N LYS A 4 -33.31 40.14 19.00
CA LYS A 4 -33.51 39.05 18.01
C LYS A 4 -32.27 38.80 17.13
N SER A 5 -31.39 39.79 16.99
CA SER A 5 -30.17 39.68 16.18
C SER A 5 -29.01 39.00 16.92
N LEU A 6 -29.01 39.04 18.26
CA LEU A 6 -27.98 38.42 19.09
C LEU A 6 -28.16 36.89 19.14
N PHE A 7 -29.42 36.44 19.12
CA PHE A 7 -29.77 35.02 19.16
C PHE A 7 -29.40 34.28 17.87
N LEU A 8 -29.50 34.95 16.70
CA LEU A 8 -29.04 34.38 15.44
C LEU A 8 -27.51 34.29 15.36
N LEU A 9 -26.78 35.25 15.93
CA LEU A 9 -25.32 35.19 15.99
C LEU A 9 -24.84 34.04 16.89
N LEU A 10 -25.48 33.83 18.05
CA LEU A 10 -25.13 32.76 19.00
C LEU A 10 -25.44 31.35 18.47
N LEU A 11 -26.37 31.21 17.52
CA LEU A 11 -26.69 29.93 16.86
C LEU A 11 -25.77 29.61 15.66
N LEU A 12 -25.02 30.59 15.15
CA LEU A 12 -24.05 30.40 14.06
C LEU A 12 -22.65 30.00 14.56
N PHE A 13 -22.31 30.32 15.80
CA PHE A 13 -21.01 29.94 16.38
C PHE A 13 -20.79 28.43 16.62
N PRO A 14 -21.79 27.59 16.97
CA PRO A 14 -21.56 26.15 17.10
C PRO A 14 -21.49 25.42 15.75
N LEU A 15 -21.97 26.04 14.66
CA LEU A 15 -21.89 25.49 13.30
C LEU A 15 -20.51 25.75 12.65
N LEU A 16 -19.76 26.74 13.15
CA LEU A 16 -18.40 27.05 12.72
C LEU A 16 -17.33 26.32 13.55
N SER A 17 -17.74 25.62 14.61
CA SER A 17 -16.92 24.63 15.33
C SER A 17 -17.21 23.21 14.87
N ALA A 18 -17.52 23.01 13.57
CA ALA A 18 -17.08 21.78 12.92
C ALA A 18 -15.56 21.86 12.92
N SER A 19 -14.96 21.37 14.01
CA SER A 19 -13.53 21.24 14.13
C SER A 19 -13.02 20.64 12.83
N CYS A 20 -12.16 21.35 12.09
CA CYS A 20 -11.29 20.76 11.10
C CYS A 20 -10.40 19.75 11.84
N HIS A 21 -10.96 18.59 12.17
CA HIS A 21 -10.18 17.45 12.56
C HIS A 21 -9.50 17.03 11.28
N ASP A 22 -8.19 17.25 11.27
CA ASP A 22 -7.31 16.67 10.28
C ASP A 22 -7.31 15.15 10.51
N TYR A 23 -8.15 14.44 9.77
CA TYR A 23 -8.22 12.98 9.78
C TYR A 23 -7.17 12.35 8.86
N SER A 24 -6.17 13.12 8.42
CA SER A 24 -5.10 12.60 7.58
C SER A 24 -4.35 11.47 8.29
N ASN A 25 -4.03 10.44 7.52
CA ASN A 25 -3.38 9.22 7.99
C ASN A 25 -4.15 8.45 9.08
N GLN A 26 -5.47 8.63 9.19
CA GLN A 26 -6.34 7.84 10.07
C GLN A 26 -7.27 6.92 9.27
N LEU A 27 -7.52 5.72 9.83
CA LEU A 27 -8.49 4.77 9.31
C LEU A 27 -9.92 5.25 9.59
N ILE A 28 -10.64 5.63 8.53
CA ILE A 28 -12.05 6.00 8.61
C ILE A 28 -12.88 4.81 8.11
N PRO A 29 -13.70 4.16 8.97
CA PRO A 29 -14.59 3.10 8.54
C PRO A 29 -15.59 3.60 7.49
N ILE A 30 -15.82 2.80 6.46
CA ILE A 30 -16.80 3.08 5.40
C ILE A 30 -17.68 1.87 5.13
N SER A 31 -18.77 2.08 4.39
CA SER A 31 -19.63 0.98 3.96
C SER A 31 -19.01 0.22 2.79
N ARG A 32 -19.50 -1.01 2.58
CA ARG A 32 -19.14 -1.82 1.41
C ARG A 32 -19.54 -1.13 0.10
N GLU A 33 -20.70 -0.50 0.07
CA GLU A 33 -21.24 0.18 -1.11
C GLU A 33 -20.37 1.37 -1.50
N GLU A 34 -19.89 2.15 -0.53
CA GLU A 34 -18.95 3.25 -0.77
C GLU A 34 -17.64 2.71 -1.36
N TYR A 35 -17.09 1.65 -0.78
CA TYR A 35 -15.87 1.00 -1.26
C TYR A 35 -16.01 0.48 -2.70
N GLU A 36 -17.09 -0.25 -2.99
CA GLU A 36 -17.35 -0.81 -4.32
C GLU A 36 -17.63 0.30 -5.36
N ALA A 37 -18.25 1.40 -4.96
CA ALA A 37 -18.42 2.57 -5.82
C ALA A 37 -17.08 3.21 -6.18
N ALA A 38 -16.18 3.36 -5.21
CA ALA A 38 -14.82 3.86 -5.44
C ALA A 38 -13.99 2.91 -6.32
N PHE A 39 -14.10 1.59 -6.09
CA PHE A 39 -13.34 0.60 -6.85
C PHE A 39 -13.69 0.59 -8.35
N LYS A 40 -14.94 0.91 -8.73
CA LYS A 40 -15.32 1.07 -10.14
C LYS A 40 -14.52 2.14 -10.88
N GLN A 41 -13.92 3.09 -10.14
CA GLN A 41 -13.11 4.17 -10.67
C GLN A 41 -11.60 3.96 -10.43
N CYS A 42 -11.17 2.80 -9.91
CA CYS A 42 -9.78 2.58 -9.52
C CYS A 42 -8.80 2.81 -10.69
N SER A 43 -9.15 2.43 -11.92
CA SER A 43 -8.30 2.60 -13.11
C SER A 43 -8.05 4.07 -13.48
N THR A 44 -8.93 4.98 -13.06
CA THR A 44 -8.77 6.43 -13.23
C THR A 44 -7.63 6.97 -12.37
N TYR A 45 -7.41 6.41 -11.19
CA TYR A 45 -6.48 6.94 -10.19
C TYR A 45 -5.20 6.10 -10.00
N ASN A 46 -5.22 4.83 -10.40
CA ASN A 46 -4.11 3.91 -10.25
C ASN A 46 -3.48 3.60 -11.61
N PHE A 47 -2.18 3.33 -11.60
CA PHE A 47 -1.57 2.55 -12.65
C PHE A 47 -2.01 1.10 -12.49
N ILE A 48 -2.52 0.52 -13.59
CA ILE A 48 -2.84 -0.89 -13.68
C ILE A 48 -1.80 -1.49 -14.64
N PRO A 49 -0.87 -2.33 -14.16
CA PRO A 49 0.16 -2.90 -15.02
C PRO A 49 -0.46 -3.79 -16.11
N ASP A 50 -0.24 -3.46 -17.37
CA ASP A 50 -0.61 -4.33 -18.50
C ASP A 50 0.43 -5.45 -18.63
N THR A 51 0.05 -6.64 -18.20
CA THR A 51 0.89 -7.85 -18.27
C THR A 51 1.06 -8.39 -19.69
N MET A 52 0.15 -8.03 -20.61
CA MET A 52 0.21 -8.42 -22.02
C MET A 52 1.18 -7.56 -22.83
N ALA A 53 1.48 -6.35 -22.34
CA ALA A 53 2.48 -5.46 -22.94
C ALA A 53 3.94 -5.88 -22.68
N VAL A 54 4.17 -6.97 -21.94
CA VAL A 54 5.52 -7.50 -21.65
C VAL A 54 5.82 -8.71 -22.53
N ASP A 55 6.52 -8.44 -23.64
CA ASP A 55 6.99 -9.49 -24.56
C ASP A 55 8.11 -10.36 -23.95
N SER A 56 8.52 -11.40 -24.68
CA SER A 56 9.55 -12.34 -24.23
C SER A 56 10.93 -11.70 -24.06
N ALA A 57 11.29 -10.70 -24.88
CA ALA A 57 12.57 -10.02 -24.80
C ALA A 57 12.65 -9.10 -23.58
N VAL A 58 11.59 -8.31 -23.33
CA VAL A 58 11.45 -7.47 -22.14
C VAL A 58 11.45 -8.34 -20.89
N ARG A 59 10.68 -9.43 -20.89
CA ARG A 59 10.64 -10.39 -19.77
C ARG A 59 12.03 -10.93 -19.44
N TYR A 60 12.79 -11.35 -20.45
CA TYR A 60 14.16 -11.83 -20.25
C TYR A 60 15.08 -10.75 -19.65
N ARG A 61 14.96 -9.49 -20.11
CA ARG A 61 15.72 -8.38 -19.54
C ARG A 61 15.36 -8.11 -18.08
N LEU A 62 14.08 -8.13 -17.73
CA LEU A 62 13.62 -7.97 -16.35
C LEU A 62 14.12 -9.09 -15.44
N GLN A 63 14.05 -10.34 -15.89
CA GLN A 63 14.59 -11.49 -15.13
C GLN A 63 16.10 -11.37 -14.90
N ARG A 64 16.87 -10.94 -15.90
CA ARG A 64 18.30 -10.70 -15.74
C ARG A 64 18.60 -9.55 -14.78
N LEU A 65 17.81 -8.48 -14.85
CA LEU A 65 17.93 -7.35 -13.92
C LEU A 65 17.65 -7.80 -12.48
N LEU A 66 16.62 -8.61 -12.26
CA LEU A 66 16.30 -9.19 -10.95
C LEU A 66 17.46 -10.03 -10.42
N ALA A 67 17.96 -10.97 -11.22
CA ALA A 67 19.08 -11.82 -10.85
C ALA A 67 20.34 -11.01 -10.52
N ALA A 68 20.66 -9.99 -11.33
CA ALA A 68 21.79 -9.10 -11.08
C ALA A 68 21.62 -8.28 -9.78
N THR A 69 20.40 -7.84 -9.49
CA THR A 69 20.09 -7.07 -8.27
C THR A 69 20.25 -7.92 -7.00
N TYR A 70 19.91 -9.20 -7.07
CA TYR A 70 20.02 -10.13 -5.94
C TYR A 70 21.37 -10.86 -5.86
N GLY A 71 22.19 -10.82 -6.91
CA GLY A 71 23.57 -11.30 -6.92
C GLY A 71 23.66 -12.77 -6.49
N LYS A 72 24.43 -13.04 -5.42
CA LYS A 72 24.60 -14.39 -4.87
C LYS A 72 23.29 -15.03 -4.38
N ASP A 73 22.25 -14.22 -4.13
CA ASP A 73 20.96 -14.70 -3.66
C ASP A 73 19.96 -14.92 -4.81
N SER A 74 20.41 -14.79 -6.08
CA SER A 74 19.55 -14.89 -7.26
C SER A 74 18.80 -16.22 -7.36
N ASP A 75 19.41 -17.30 -6.87
CA ASP A 75 18.82 -18.65 -6.94
C ASP A 75 17.63 -18.82 -6.00
N TRP A 76 17.51 -17.92 -5.01
CA TRP A 76 16.43 -17.93 -4.03
C TRP A 76 15.27 -17.00 -4.42
N VAL A 77 15.43 -16.17 -5.45
CA VAL A 77 14.35 -15.32 -5.95
C VAL A 77 13.69 -15.93 -7.18
N ARG A 78 12.36 -15.80 -7.26
CA ARG A 78 11.57 -16.34 -8.37
C ARG A 78 10.75 -15.25 -9.02
N TYR A 79 11.06 -14.92 -10.26
CA TYR A 79 10.21 -14.05 -11.08
C TYR A 79 8.81 -14.65 -11.19
N VAL A 80 7.78 -13.88 -10.83
CA VAL A 80 6.39 -14.31 -10.92
C VAL A 80 5.75 -13.72 -12.17
N TRP A 81 5.70 -12.39 -12.26
CA TRP A 81 5.13 -11.68 -13.41
C TRP A 81 5.70 -10.26 -13.52
N ALA A 82 5.45 -9.60 -14.66
CA ALA A 82 5.65 -8.17 -14.80
C ALA A 82 4.58 -7.58 -15.70
N GLY A 83 4.31 -6.29 -15.52
CA GLY A 83 3.38 -5.52 -16.35
C GLY A 83 3.92 -4.13 -16.62
N ARG A 84 3.42 -3.51 -17.68
CA ARG A 84 3.79 -2.14 -18.04
C ARG A 84 2.75 -1.16 -17.52
N ASN A 85 3.20 -0.12 -16.82
CA ASN A 85 2.31 0.94 -16.35
C ASN A 85 2.02 1.94 -17.47
N ASP A 86 0.72 2.09 -17.76
CA ASP A 86 0.23 2.91 -18.86
C ASP A 86 0.39 4.40 -18.55
N GLY A 87 1.21 5.10 -19.34
CA GLY A 87 1.54 6.53 -19.18
C GLY A 87 2.86 6.82 -18.44
N GLY A 88 3.47 5.84 -17.79
CA GLY A 88 4.72 6.03 -17.02
C GLY A 88 6.00 5.53 -17.70
N CYS A 89 5.90 4.75 -18.78
CA CYS A 89 7.04 4.03 -19.36
C CYS A 89 7.84 3.22 -18.30
N GLN A 90 7.16 2.75 -17.26
CA GLN A 90 7.72 1.94 -16.18
C GLN A 90 7.15 0.53 -16.26
N TYR A 91 7.93 -0.42 -15.77
CA TYR A 91 7.51 -1.79 -15.54
C TYR A 91 7.37 -2.02 -14.04
N GLU A 92 6.32 -2.72 -13.64
CA GLU A 92 6.23 -3.32 -12.32
C GLU A 92 6.54 -4.81 -12.44
N MET A 93 7.44 -5.28 -11.60
CA MET A 93 7.89 -6.66 -11.57
C MET A 93 7.64 -7.25 -10.19
N VAL A 94 6.90 -8.35 -10.19
CA VAL A 94 6.58 -9.13 -9.00
C VAL A 94 7.41 -10.40 -8.98
N PHE A 95 8.02 -10.66 -7.84
CA PHE A 95 8.86 -11.83 -7.62
C PHE A 95 8.72 -12.34 -6.19
N ALA A 96 8.95 -13.64 -5.98
CA ALA A 96 9.10 -14.20 -4.65
C ALA A 96 10.54 -14.03 -4.19
N GLY A 97 10.72 -13.55 -2.96
CA GLY A 97 12.00 -13.41 -2.27
C GLY A 97 12.50 -14.73 -1.68
N PRO A 98 13.66 -14.72 -1.01
CA PRO A 98 14.28 -15.92 -0.44
C PRO A 98 13.41 -16.66 0.59
N THR A 99 12.49 -15.97 1.28
CA THR A 99 11.59 -16.60 2.27
C THR A 99 10.21 -16.95 1.69
N GLY A 100 10.01 -16.75 0.38
CA GLY A 100 8.75 -17.03 -0.33
C GLY A 100 7.72 -15.90 -0.26
N GLU A 101 8.06 -14.80 0.40
CA GLU A 101 7.32 -13.55 0.41
C GLU A 101 7.33 -12.88 -0.97
N LEU A 102 6.23 -12.25 -1.35
CA LEU A 102 6.18 -11.52 -2.61
C LEU A 102 6.80 -10.12 -2.44
N HIS A 103 7.47 -9.64 -3.48
CA HIS A 103 8.11 -8.33 -3.57
C HIS A 103 7.75 -7.63 -4.89
N ASN A 104 7.63 -6.30 -4.86
CA ASN A 104 7.52 -5.50 -6.06
C ASN A 104 8.85 -4.82 -6.35
N MET A 105 9.11 -4.62 -7.64
CA MET A 105 10.18 -3.77 -8.11
C MET A 105 9.65 -2.94 -9.26
N VAL A 106 9.74 -1.62 -9.12
CA VAL A 106 9.46 -0.69 -10.21
C VAL A 106 10.75 -0.48 -10.99
N VAL A 107 10.67 -0.62 -12.30
CA VAL A 107 11.78 -0.54 -13.24
C VAL A 107 11.44 0.53 -14.27
N ASP A 108 12.37 1.45 -14.53
CA ASP A 108 12.16 2.48 -15.56
C ASP A 108 12.33 1.93 -16.99
N SER A 109 12.04 2.76 -18.00
CA SER A 109 12.20 2.38 -19.42
C SER A 109 13.63 2.09 -19.84
N ALA A 110 14.62 2.57 -19.07
CA ALA A 110 16.03 2.30 -19.27
C ALA A 110 16.49 1.01 -18.56
N PHE A 111 15.58 0.29 -17.90
CA PHE A 111 15.83 -0.92 -17.13
C PHE A 111 16.69 -0.68 -15.88
N HIS A 112 16.54 0.48 -15.24
CA HIS A 112 17.06 0.73 -13.91
C HIS A 112 15.99 0.48 -12.86
N VAL A 113 16.43 -0.08 -11.72
CA VAL A 113 15.58 -0.24 -10.53
C VAL A 113 15.34 1.12 -9.90
N VAL A 114 14.08 1.52 -9.75
CA VAL A 114 13.69 2.68 -8.96
C VAL A 114 13.78 2.27 -7.49
N ARG A 115 14.81 2.77 -6.80
CA ARG A 115 15.13 2.29 -5.44
C ARG A 115 14.16 2.82 -4.41
N ALA A 116 13.67 1.96 -3.52
CA ALA A 116 13.03 2.37 -2.27
C ALA A 116 14.07 2.67 -1.19
N ASP A 117 13.84 3.72 -0.39
CA ASP A 117 14.67 4.06 0.79
C ASP A 117 14.67 2.98 1.87
N SER A 118 13.60 2.19 1.93
CA SER A 118 13.40 1.11 2.89
C SER A 118 14.09 -0.21 2.54
N SER A 119 14.73 -0.33 1.37
CA SER A 119 15.37 -1.57 0.92
C SER A 119 16.70 -1.30 0.22
N SER A 120 17.76 -1.93 0.73
CA SER A 120 19.10 -1.89 0.09
C SER A 120 19.10 -2.49 -1.31
N ARG A 121 18.10 -3.30 -1.65
CA ARG A 121 17.91 -3.95 -2.97
C ARG A 121 16.85 -3.25 -3.83
N GLY A 122 16.26 -2.16 -3.32
CA GLY A 122 15.29 -1.35 -4.04
C GLY A 122 13.91 -2.00 -4.25
N SER A 123 13.64 -3.14 -3.63
CA SER A 123 12.30 -3.75 -3.64
C SER A 123 11.35 -3.02 -2.68
N LEU A 124 10.08 -2.95 -3.07
CA LEU A 124 8.96 -2.55 -2.22
C LEU A 124 8.31 -3.84 -1.66
N PRO A 125 7.94 -3.89 -0.38
CA PRO A 125 7.24 -5.06 0.16
C PRO A 125 5.86 -5.18 -0.48
N LEU A 126 5.47 -6.40 -0.88
CA LEU A 126 4.40 -6.56 -1.87
C LEU A 126 3.04 -6.97 -1.34
N GLU A 127 2.88 -7.60 -0.17
CA GLU A 127 1.68 -8.45 0.02
C GLU A 127 0.38 -7.76 -0.43
N TYR A 128 0.22 -6.47 -0.14
CA TYR A 128 -0.85 -5.62 -0.66
C TYR A 128 -0.30 -4.24 -1.03
N HIS A 129 -0.52 -3.78 -2.27
CA HIS A 129 0.03 -2.51 -2.73
C HIS A 129 -0.87 -1.78 -3.73
N ALA A 130 -0.63 -0.49 -3.91
CA ALA A 130 -1.29 0.35 -4.90
C ALA A 130 -0.36 1.47 -5.38
N TYR A 131 -0.30 1.68 -6.70
CA TYR A 131 0.47 2.78 -7.30
C TYR A 131 -0.45 3.79 -7.98
N SER A 132 -0.48 5.00 -7.46
CA SER A 132 -1.26 6.11 -7.97
C SER A 132 -0.63 6.72 -9.22
N ARG A 133 -1.48 7.18 -10.15
CA ARG A 133 -1.07 8.03 -11.28
C ARG A 133 -0.46 9.37 -10.86
N LYS A 134 -0.61 9.77 -9.59
CA LYS A 134 0.05 10.95 -8.99
C LYS A 134 1.46 10.66 -8.45
N GLY A 135 1.99 9.45 -8.65
CA GLY A 135 3.33 9.07 -8.18
C GLY A 135 3.40 8.66 -6.71
N LEU A 136 2.26 8.28 -6.11
CA LEU A 136 2.18 7.77 -4.74
C LEU A 136 2.10 6.25 -4.74
N TYR A 137 2.96 5.60 -3.97
CA TYR A 137 2.94 4.15 -3.76
C TYR A 137 2.48 3.86 -2.33
N ALA A 138 1.63 2.86 -2.14
CA ALA A 138 1.30 2.30 -0.84
C ALA A 138 1.56 0.80 -0.87
N GLY A 139 2.01 0.24 0.26
CA GLY A 139 2.36 -1.17 0.36
C GLY A 139 2.38 -1.63 1.80
N GLU A 140 1.87 -2.83 2.07
CA GLU A 140 2.03 -3.47 3.38
C GLU A 140 3.50 -3.81 3.60
N TRP A 141 4.04 -3.32 4.72
CA TRP A 141 5.37 -3.59 5.19
C TRP A 141 5.42 -4.96 5.87
N TRP A 142 5.95 -5.94 5.16
CA TRP A 142 6.20 -7.28 5.69
C TRP A 142 7.65 -7.40 6.18
N CYS A 143 7.86 -7.89 7.40
CA CYS A 143 9.18 -8.26 7.91
C CYS A 143 9.21 -9.72 8.38
N GLU A 144 10.28 -10.44 8.00
CA GLU A 144 10.47 -11.89 8.21
C GLU A 144 10.32 -12.34 9.68
N GLU A 145 10.52 -11.43 10.63
CA GLU A 145 10.43 -11.72 12.07
C GLU A 145 9.00 -11.63 12.64
N ALA A 146 8.01 -11.12 11.89
CA ALA A 146 6.71 -10.72 12.44
C ALA A 146 5.56 -11.76 12.35
N GLY A 147 5.69 -12.87 11.61
CA GLY A 147 4.53 -13.75 11.32
C GLY A 147 3.51 -13.03 10.43
N ASN A 148 2.19 -13.32 10.52
CA ASN A 148 1.18 -12.40 9.92
C ASN A 148 1.24 -11.09 10.69
N PRO A 149 1.78 -10.02 10.09
CA PRO A 149 1.86 -8.79 10.82
C PRO A 149 0.46 -8.19 10.96
N PRO A 150 0.20 -7.44 12.03
CA PRO A 150 -0.87 -6.47 11.98
C PRO A 150 -0.71 -5.54 10.78
N LEU A 151 -1.80 -4.87 10.38
CA LEU A 151 -1.78 -3.91 9.28
C LEU A 151 -0.67 -2.87 9.54
N ASP A 152 0.35 -2.87 8.68
CA ASP A 152 1.46 -1.90 8.68
C ASP A 152 1.65 -1.45 7.24
N ILE A 153 1.06 -0.32 6.85
CA ILE A 153 1.14 0.20 5.49
C ILE A 153 2.11 1.36 5.47
N ARG A 154 3.07 1.31 4.57
CA ARG A 154 3.95 2.44 4.28
C ARG A 154 3.53 3.12 2.98
N PHE A 155 3.80 4.41 2.93
CA PHE A 155 3.47 5.26 1.79
C PHE A 155 4.72 5.93 1.27
N TRP A 156 4.95 5.84 -0.05
CA TRP A 156 6.10 6.39 -0.72
C TRP A 156 5.71 7.37 -1.82
N LYS A 157 6.58 8.34 -2.08
CA LYS A 157 6.55 9.23 -3.25
C LYS A 157 7.72 8.87 -4.16
N ALA A 158 7.45 8.82 -5.46
CA ALA A 158 8.51 8.77 -6.45
C ALA A 158 9.15 10.16 -6.59
N GLU A 159 10.35 10.34 -6.04
CA GLU A 159 11.11 11.60 -6.03
C GLU A 159 12.56 11.29 -6.43
N ASP A 160 13.12 12.05 -7.38
CA ASP A 160 14.53 11.93 -7.83
C ASP A 160 14.99 10.51 -8.19
N GLY A 161 14.12 9.74 -8.87
CA GLY A 161 14.40 8.37 -9.29
C GLY A 161 14.41 7.35 -8.14
N ARG A 162 13.80 7.69 -7.00
CA ARG A 162 13.67 6.84 -5.81
C ARG A 162 12.27 6.90 -5.22
N PHE A 163 11.88 5.86 -4.49
CA PHE A 163 10.74 5.90 -3.60
C PHE A 163 11.19 6.34 -2.21
N ARG A 164 10.75 7.53 -1.79
CA ARG A 164 10.93 8.03 -0.44
C ARG A 164 9.67 7.77 0.37
N CYS A 165 9.81 7.05 1.47
CA CYS A 165 8.74 6.84 2.42
C CYS A 165 8.45 8.16 3.14
N PHE A 166 7.18 8.52 3.24
CA PHE A 166 6.76 9.82 3.77
C PHE A 166 5.61 9.72 4.78
N ALA A 167 5.01 8.55 4.92
CA ALA A 167 4.02 8.26 5.94
C ALA A 167 3.98 6.75 6.23
N GLU A 168 3.43 6.40 7.39
CA GLU A 168 3.13 5.03 7.79
C GLU A 168 1.78 4.99 8.52
N LEU A 169 1.04 3.90 8.34
CA LEU A 169 -0.23 3.60 8.98
C LEU A 169 -0.15 2.22 9.63
N ARG A 170 -0.38 2.17 10.94
CA ARG A 170 -0.36 0.92 11.71
C ARG A 170 -1.66 0.69 12.45
N ASP A 171 -2.17 -0.54 12.39
CA ASP A 171 -3.28 -1.00 13.22
C ASP A 171 -3.06 -2.45 13.67
N SER A 172 -2.81 -2.62 14.97
CA SER A 172 -2.55 -3.93 15.61
C SER A 172 -3.72 -4.91 15.58
N THR A 173 -4.92 -4.44 15.26
CA THR A 173 -6.17 -5.21 15.31
C THR A 173 -6.68 -5.64 13.94
N LEU A 174 -6.06 -5.13 12.88
CA LEU A 174 -6.41 -5.41 11.50
C LEU A 174 -5.29 -6.16 10.81
N CYS A 175 -5.63 -6.87 9.74
CA CYS A 175 -4.67 -7.48 8.82
C CYS A 175 -5.33 -7.65 7.45
N PHE A 176 -4.54 -7.93 6.44
CA PHE A 176 -5.05 -8.43 5.17
C PHE A 176 -5.24 -9.96 5.20
N PRO A 177 -6.06 -10.50 4.30
CA PRO A 177 -6.15 -11.95 4.11
C PRO A 177 -4.90 -12.44 3.36
N HIS A 178 -4.36 -13.61 3.71
CA HIS A 178 -3.09 -14.10 3.15
C HIS A 178 -2.95 -14.02 1.62
N ALA A 179 -1.83 -13.45 1.17
CA ALA A 179 -1.52 -13.23 -0.24
C ALA A 179 -1.57 -14.53 -1.10
N TRP A 180 -1.29 -15.69 -0.50
CA TRP A 180 -1.22 -16.98 -1.19
C TRP A 180 -2.61 -17.58 -1.52
N ASN A 181 -3.68 -16.98 -0.97
CA ASN A 181 -5.05 -17.35 -1.32
C ASN A 181 -5.53 -16.70 -2.63
N PHE A 182 -4.70 -15.85 -3.25
CA PHE A 182 -5.07 -15.11 -4.45
C PHE A 182 -4.54 -15.76 -5.73
N HIS A 183 -5.36 -15.68 -6.79
CA HIS A 183 -5.08 -16.32 -8.07
C HIS A 183 -4.47 -15.34 -9.09
N GLY A 184 -4.38 -14.05 -8.76
CA GLY A 184 -3.70 -13.05 -9.57
C GLY A 184 -3.71 -11.64 -8.96
N ILE A 185 -3.04 -10.70 -9.64
CA ILE A 185 -2.93 -9.29 -9.23
C ILE A 185 -4.30 -8.61 -9.10
N ASP A 186 -5.27 -9.06 -9.90
CA ASP A 186 -6.64 -8.55 -9.89
C ASP A 186 -7.40 -8.86 -8.59
N ASP A 187 -6.99 -9.89 -7.86
CA ASP A 187 -7.56 -10.18 -6.54
C ASP A 187 -6.90 -9.32 -5.46
N ILE A 188 -5.57 -9.13 -5.54
CA ILE A 188 -4.78 -8.34 -4.59
C ILE A 188 -5.17 -6.86 -4.65
N ARG A 189 -5.37 -6.30 -5.85
CA ARG A 189 -5.78 -4.88 -6.03
C ARG A 189 -7.13 -4.53 -5.38
N GLN A 190 -7.97 -5.53 -5.14
CA GLN A 190 -9.26 -5.32 -4.47
C GLN A 190 -9.11 -5.10 -2.97
N LEU A 191 -7.89 -5.25 -2.42
CA LEU A 191 -7.59 -5.03 -1.02
C LEU A 191 -7.07 -3.63 -0.73
N MET A 192 -6.39 -3.02 -1.71
CA MET A 192 -5.79 -1.70 -1.58
C MET A 192 -5.78 -0.99 -2.92
N PHE A 193 -6.33 0.23 -3.00
CA PHE A 193 -6.25 1.06 -4.20
C PHE A 193 -6.41 2.55 -3.88
N TRP A 194 -5.85 3.40 -4.73
CA TRP A 194 -6.02 4.86 -4.63
C TRP A 194 -7.33 5.32 -5.25
N GLY A 195 -7.98 6.29 -4.63
CA GLY A 195 -9.04 7.10 -5.22
C GLY A 195 -8.55 8.51 -5.54
N ASP A 196 -9.49 9.46 -5.56
CA ASP A 196 -9.19 10.88 -5.68
C ASP A 196 -8.50 11.43 -4.42
N ASP A 197 -7.89 12.60 -4.59
CA ASP A 197 -7.36 13.41 -3.49
C ASP A 197 -6.48 12.68 -2.47
N ASN A 198 -5.64 11.76 -2.97
CA ASN A 198 -4.71 10.95 -2.17
C ASN A 198 -5.43 10.08 -1.12
N THR A 199 -6.67 9.68 -1.41
CA THR A 199 -7.42 8.75 -0.57
C THR A 199 -7.02 7.33 -0.92
N LEU A 200 -6.51 6.56 0.06
CA LEU A 200 -6.31 5.13 -0.07
C LEU A 200 -7.53 4.39 0.49
N TYR A 201 -8.06 3.46 -0.29
CA TYR A 201 -9.15 2.57 0.13
C TYR A 201 -8.58 1.21 0.50
N LEU A 202 -9.07 0.65 1.61
CA LEU A 202 -8.58 -0.59 2.19
C LEU A 202 -9.75 -1.55 2.47
N LYS A 203 -9.55 -2.82 2.11
CA LYS A 203 -10.40 -3.95 2.53
C LYS A 203 -9.56 -4.91 3.36
N CYS A 204 -9.80 -4.91 4.67
CA CYS A 204 -9.02 -5.65 5.66
C CYS A 204 -9.92 -6.60 6.46
N HIS A 205 -9.33 -7.35 7.40
CA HIS A 205 -10.02 -8.25 8.32
C HIS A 205 -9.59 -7.97 9.75
N ARG A 206 -10.38 -8.42 10.73
CA ARG A 206 -9.99 -8.37 12.14
C ARG A 206 -9.02 -9.50 12.44
N LEU A 207 -7.88 -9.18 13.03
CA LEU A 207 -6.97 -10.18 13.57
C LEU A 207 -7.60 -10.90 14.77
N ILE A 208 -7.54 -12.23 14.79
CA ILE A 208 -7.98 -13.06 15.92
C ILE A 208 -6.74 -13.42 16.75
N VAL A 209 -6.48 -12.61 17.77
CA VAL A 209 -5.37 -12.81 18.71
C VAL A 209 -5.78 -13.86 19.76
N PRO A 210 -5.09 -15.01 19.90
CA PRO A 210 -5.37 -15.98 20.96
C PRO A 210 -5.16 -15.36 22.35
N LYS A 211 -6.05 -15.68 23.30
CA LYS A 211 -6.01 -15.14 24.67
C LYS A 211 -4.77 -15.59 25.46
N ASP A 212 -4.20 -16.75 25.12
CA ASP A 212 -3.07 -17.34 25.82
C ASP A 212 -1.77 -16.93 25.14
N LYS A 213 -1.17 -15.85 25.67
CA LYS A 213 0.08 -15.25 25.20
C LYS A 213 1.27 -16.19 25.38
N LYS A 214 1.46 -17.08 24.43
CA LYS A 214 2.81 -17.39 23.93
C LYS A 214 2.81 -17.07 22.46
N ILE A 215 3.18 -15.83 22.14
CA ILE A 215 3.60 -15.45 20.80
C ILE A 215 4.94 -16.15 20.58
N THR A 216 4.91 -17.46 20.38
CA THR A 216 6.04 -18.18 19.81
C THR A 216 6.00 -17.83 18.32
N ASN A 217 7.04 -17.13 17.85
CA ASN A 217 7.27 -16.55 16.51
C ASN A 217 7.08 -17.48 15.29
N LYS A 218 6.08 -18.37 15.26
CA LYS A 218 5.85 -19.37 14.20
C LYS A 218 4.37 -19.70 13.99
N GLY A 219 3.46 -18.79 14.34
CA GLY A 219 2.01 -19.02 14.27
C GLY A 219 1.34 -18.16 13.20
N TRP A 220 0.68 -18.81 12.25
CA TRP A 220 -0.24 -18.17 11.30
C TRP A 220 -1.45 -17.64 12.10
N TRP A 221 -1.61 -16.32 12.15
CA TRP A 221 -2.71 -15.72 12.91
C TRP A 221 -4.01 -15.88 12.15
N LYS A 222 -5.05 -16.37 12.82
CA LYS A 222 -6.39 -16.41 12.22
C LYS A 222 -6.95 -15.00 12.13
N HIS A 223 -7.81 -14.76 11.14
CA HIS A 223 -8.53 -13.51 10.99
C HIS A 223 -10.03 -13.77 10.78
N SER A 224 -10.86 -12.76 11.01
CA SER A 224 -12.30 -12.85 10.73
C SER A 224 -12.55 -13.14 9.26
N LYS A 225 -13.64 -13.84 8.94
CA LYS A 225 -14.07 -14.02 7.55
C LYS A 225 -14.72 -12.76 6.98
N GLU A 226 -15.43 -12.02 7.82
CA GLU A 226 -16.08 -10.77 7.41
C GLU A 226 -15.03 -9.69 7.11
N PRO A 227 -15.07 -9.09 5.89
CA PRO A 227 -14.22 -7.97 5.54
C PRO A 227 -14.70 -6.68 6.20
N LEU A 228 -13.75 -5.81 6.49
CA LEU A 228 -13.92 -4.46 6.98
C LEU A 228 -13.39 -3.49 5.92
N TYR A 229 -14.04 -2.36 5.75
CA TYR A 229 -13.73 -1.39 4.71
C TYR A 229 -13.35 -0.05 5.35
N TYR A 230 -12.25 0.52 4.88
CA TYR A 230 -11.73 1.78 5.37
C TYR A 230 -11.29 2.67 4.21
N LYS A 231 -11.26 3.97 4.48
CA LYS A 231 -10.52 4.94 3.69
C LYS A 231 -9.57 5.74 4.56
N VAL A 232 -8.49 6.21 3.95
CA VAL A 232 -7.45 7.01 4.59
C VAL A 232 -7.07 8.12 3.63
N ARG A 233 -7.23 9.38 4.04
CA ARG A 233 -6.63 10.50 3.31
C ARG A 233 -5.15 10.57 3.69
N VAL A 234 -4.26 10.39 2.73
CA VAL A 234 -2.83 10.30 3.00
C VAL A 234 -2.17 11.65 2.80
N GLU A 235 -1.53 12.16 3.86
CA GLU A 235 -0.76 13.41 3.84
C GLU A 235 0.63 13.18 4.42
N GLU A 236 1.56 14.07 4.08
CA GLU A 236 2.95 13.90 4.51
C GLU A 236 3.13 14.08 6.01
N GLN A 237 3.71 13.07 6.67
CA GLN A 237 3.99 13.13 8.09
C GLN A 237 5.25 13.97 8.31
N ASN A 238 5.09 15.13 8.94
CA ASN A 238 6.17 16.11 9.15
C ASN A 238 7.39 15.52 9.89
N ASP A 239 7.19 14.52 10.76
CA ASP A 239 8.23 13.94 11.63
C ASP A 239 8.90 12.69 11.05
N PHE A 240 8.50 12.23 9.86
CA PHE A 240 9.00 10.97 9.29
C PHE A 240 10.51 11.00 9.00
N LYS A 241 11.07 12.20 8.72
CA LYS A 241 12.51 12.42 8.50
C LYS A 241 13.37 12.16 9.76
N GLU A 242 12.79 12.20 10.97
CA GLU A 242 13.53 11.95 12.20
C GLU A 242 13.57 10.46 12.57
N TRP A 243 12.56 9.68 12.19
CA TRP A 243 12.48 8.25 12.47
C TRP A 243 13.48 7.42 11.66
N ASN A 244 13.75 7.80 10.39
CA ASN A 244 14.71 7.13 9.51
C ASN A 244 16.19 7.49 9.77
N LYS A 245 16.50 8.20 10.87
CA LYS A 245 17.89 8.43 11.32
C LYS A 245 18.39 7.38 12.33
N ARG A 246 17.58 6.36 12.64
CA ARG A 246 17.95 5.26 13.55
C ARG A 246 18.32 4.00 12.80
#